data_AF-A0A426U7D4-F1
#
_entry.id   AF-A0A426U7D4-F1
#
_cell.length_a   1.000
_cell.length_b   1.000
_cell.length_c   1.000
_cell.angle_alpha   90.00
_cell.angle_beta   90.00
_cell.angle_gamma   90.00
#
_symmetry.space_group_name_H-M   'P 1'
#
loop_
_entity.id
_entity.type
_entity.pdbx_description
1 polymer ?
#
loop_
_entity_poly.entity_id
_entity_poly.type
_entity_poly.pdbx_seq_one_letter_code
_entity_poly.pdbx_strand_id
1 'polypeptide(L)'
;MNPQRRALLRPTRRAVLLAAALLAAAPPARADTADPYDTLRRRWLDIALGTGYDPAAEPYASRLAETGALARGVRATMAPTPTSLWPDHPYDPPAGITQSYSRLWTMTQAYVQQGTGSTGDGTLLADVLGGLDHLSATVYNPSTTRYGNWWEWQIGSPRLLMDITAALHDHLTDGRRTAACAAVDHFIPDTVLTDYSGTSTGANRVDLCRSVALRGILGRAPDRIALARDALSPVFPYVTKGDGLYADGSFVQHTRVAYSGTYGQVMLDGLGRLFALLAGSAWEVTDPNRQTVLDSVEHAYAPLIHDGLVMDSVNGRAISRGYLRSDERHVLRGDHFHGQGIIAAIALLADGASEQERTRWHGLVKGWIERDTVTPVLTARQFGPADLARLHAVAASPVPAAPEPVGHRLFAAMDRAVHRRPGFVANIAMASDRIAAYECGNGENPRGWHTGAGMLSWWAGGRSDQYTDWYWPTVDWYRLPGTTVSTRRLADRAGGEWGEPRPDVRWVGGTTDGEYAAIGQHLKGLGSTLQA
;
A
#
# COMPACT_ATOMS: atom_id res chain seq x y z
N MET A 1 -67.29 -32.30 -7.06
CA MET A 1 -66.84 -32.88 -8.35
C MET A 1 -65.46 -33.46 -8.17
N ASN A 2 -65.35 -34.76 -8.47
CA ASN A 2 -64.20 -35.64 -8.69
C ASN A 2 -62.94 -35.69 -7.79
N PRO A 3 -62.42 -36.92 -7.54
CA PRO A 3 -61.31 -37.22 -6.64
C PRO A 3 -59.96 -37.36 -7.38
N GLN A 4 -58.84 -37.23 -6.67
CA GLN A 4 -57.60 -37.92 -7.07
C GLN A 4 -56.90 -38.53 -5.85
N ARG A 5 -56.95 -39.86 -5.77
CA ARG A 5 -56.11 -40.69 -4.89
C ARG A 5 -54.72 -40.82 -5.53
N ARG A 6 -53.66 -40.39 -4.83
CA ARG A 6 -52.29 -40.83 -5.12
C ARG A 6 -51.97 -42.07 -4.28
N ALA A 7 -51.71 -43.18 -4.95
CA ALA A 7 -51.21 -44.41 -4.33
C ALA A 7 -49.70 -44.27 -4.07
N LEU A 8 -49.28 -44.46 -2.82
CA LEU A 8 -47.89 -44.55 -2.42
C LEU A 8 -47.37 -45.97 -2.69
N LEU A 9 -46.52 -46.12 -3.72
CA LEU A 9 -45.73 -47.34 -3.95
C LEU A 9 -44.56 -47.37 -2.96
N ARG A 10 -44.55 -48.38 -2.08
CA ARG A 10 -43.38 -48.67 -1.21
C ARG A 10 -42.34 -49.47 -2.00
N PRO A 11 -41.05 -49.10 -1.94
CA PRO A 11 -40.01 -49.85 -2.64
C PRO A 11 -39.76 -51.20 -1.95
N THR A 12 -39.56 -52.24 -2.74
CA THR A 12 -39.30 -53.60 -2.25
C THR A 12 -37.84 -53.77 -1.85
N ARG A 13 -37.58 -54.64 -0.84
CA ARG A 13 -36.25 -54.93 -0.28
C ARG A 13 -35.17 -55.29 -1.32
N ARG A 14 -35.54 -55.77 -2.51
CA ARG A 14 -34.60 -56.04 -3.62
C ARG A 14 -34.04 -54.77 -4.28
N ALA A 15 -34.79 -53.67 -4.30
CA ALA A 15 -34.31 -52.40 -4.86
C ALA A 15 -33.27 -51.72 -3.94
N VAL A 16 -33.41 -51.91 -2.62
CA VAL A 16 -32.47 -51.37 -1.62
C VAL A 16 -31.15 -52.14 -1.61
N LEU A 17 -31.18 -53.46 -1.85
CA LEU A 17 -29.98 -54.29 -1.87
C LEU A 17 -29.13 -54.15 -3.15
N LEU A 18 -29.75 -53.87 -4.32
CA LEU A 18 -28.98 -53.56 -5.54
C LEU A 18 -28.35 -52.16 -5.50
N ALA A 19 -28.98 -51.18 -4.84
CA ALA A 19 -28.38 -49.86 -4.65
C ALA A 19 -27.16 -49.91 -3.71
N ALA A 20 -27.17 -50.79 -2.70
CA ALA A 20 -26.04 -50.96 -1.78
C ALA A 20 -24.83 -51.68 -2.42
N ALA A 21 -25.04 -52.55 -3.42
CA ALA A 21 -23.96 -53.28 -4.09
C ALA A 21 -23.24 -52.45 -5.18
N LEU A 22 -23.87 -51.40 -5.72
CA LEU A 22 -23.26 -50.47 -6.69
C LEU A 22 -22.48 -49.31 -6.04
N LEU A 23 -22.63 -49.11 -4.72
CA LEU A 23 -21.88 -48.11 -3.95
C LEU A 23 -20.53 -48.61 -3.41
N ALA A 24 -20.21 -49.90 -3.57
CA ALA A 24 -19.00 -50.52 -3.02
C ALA A 24 -17.85 -50.71 -4.03
N ALA A 25 -17.99 -50.20 -5.27
CA ALA A 25 -17.01 -50.41 -6.34
C ALA A 25 -16.50 -49.12 -7.00
N ALA A 26 -16.60 -47.97 -6.32
CA ALA A 26 -15.86 -46.78 -6.71
C ALA A 26 -14.53 -46.77 -5.94
N PRO A 27 -13.35 -46.77 -6.59
CA PRO A 27 -12.11 -46.47 -5.88
C PRO A 27 -12.27 -45.09 -5.24
N PRO A 28 -11.68 -44.83 -4.06
CA PRO A 28 -11.71 -43.49 -3.49
C PRO A 28 -11.12 -42.57 -4.56
N ALA A 29 -11.93 -41.63 -5.05
CA ALA A 29 -11.38 -40.49 -5.77
C ALA A 29 -10.39 -39.87 -4.78
N ARG A 30 -9.09 -40.01 -5.05
CA ARG A 30 -8.10 -39.11 -4.49
C ARG A 30 -8.58 -37.73 -4.92
N ALA A 31 -9.24 -37.02 -4.02
CA ALA A 31 -9.22 -35.58 -4.08
C ALA A 31 -7.72 -35.26 -4.02
N ASP A 32 -7.13 -34.93 -5.16
CA ASP A 32 -5.86 -34.21 -5.18
C ASP A 32 -6.12 -32.95 -4.39
N THR A 33 -5.85 -32.99 -3.09
CA THR A 33 -5.85 -31.80 -2.25
C THR A 33 -4.75 -30.94 -2.84
N ALA A 34 -5.14 -29.96 -3.65
CA ALA A 34 -4.22 -29.07 -4.34
C ALA A 34 -3.18 -28.57 -3.33
N ASP A 35 -1.91 -28.62 -3.72
CA ASP A 35 -0.82 -28.23 -2.83
C ASP A 35 -1.08 -26.81 -2.27
N PRO A 36 -1.10 -26.62 -0.94
CA PRO A 36 -1.48 -25.35 -0.34
C PRO A 36 -0.52 -24.22 -0.73
N TYR A 37 0.76 -24.52 -0.94
CA TYR A 37 1.76 -23.53 -1.33
C TYR A 37 1.58 -23.08 -2.78
N ASP A 38 1.35 -24.01 -3.71
CA ASP A 38 1.03 -23.69 -5.12
C ASP A 38 -0.28 -22.90 -5.26
N THR A 39 -1.25 -23.19 -4.39
CA THR A 39 -2.52 -22.45 -4.33
C THR A 39 -2.29 -21.01 -3.88
N LEU A 40 -1.53 -20.81 -2.81
CA LEU A 40 -1.18 -19.46 -2.32
C LEU A 40 -0.29 -18.70 -3.31
N ARG A 41 0.66 -19.36 -3.99
CA ARG A 41 1.46 -18.74 -5.05
C ARG A 41 0.58 -18.20 -6.17
N ARG A 42 -0.33 -19.01 -6.70
CA ARG A 42 -1.25 -18.57 -7.78
C ARG A 42 -2.15 -17.43 -7.34
N ARG A 43 -2.70 -17.51 -6.12
CA ARG A 43 -3.49 -16.41 -5.55
C ARG A 43 -2.67 -15.12 -5.42
N TRP A 44 -1.40 -15.21 -5.02
CA TRP A 44 -0.51 -14.04 -5.01
C TRP A 44 -0.37 -13.41 -6.40
N LEU A 45 -0.20 -14.24 -7.44
CA LEU A 45 -0.12 -13.75 -8.82
C LEU A 45 -1.43 -13.10 -9.28
N ASP A 46 -2.59 -13.64 -8.89
CA ASP A 46 -3.88 -12.99 -9.18
C ASP A 46 -3.97 -11.60 -8.52
N ILE A 47 -3.51 -11.46 -7.27
CA ILE A 47 -3.48 -10.18 -6.54
C ILE A 47 -2.50 -9.19 -7.20
N ALA A 48 -1.32 -9.66 -7.59
CA ALA A 48 -0.21 -8.84 -8.07
C ALA A 48 -0.31 -8.45 -9.56
N LEU A 49 -0.78 -9.36 -10.42
CA LEU A 49 -0.86 -9.18 -11.87
C LEU A 49 -2.29 -8.92 -12.36
N GLY A 50 -3.28 -9.27 -11.56
CA GLY A 50 -4.70 -9.13 -11.89
C GLY A 50 -5.27 -10.37 -12.56
N THR A 51 -6.59 -10.51 -12.47
CA THR A 51 -7.36 -11.57 -13.12
C THR A 51 -8.67 -10.99 -13.66
N GLY A 52 -9.31 -11.69 -14.60
CA GLY A 52 -10.65 -11.34 -15.08
C GLY A 52 -10.76 -10.05 -15.91
N TYR A 53 -9.67 -9.57 -16.52
CA TYR A 53 -9.68 -8.44 -17.46
C TYR A 53 -9.35 -8.89 -18.88
N ASP A 54 -9.86 -8.16 -19.88
CA ASP A 54 -9.50 -8.36 -21.30
C ASP A 54 -8.19 -7.58 -21.62
N PRO A 55 -7.07 -8.26 -21.93
CA PRO A 55 -5.81 -7.60 -22.24
C PRO A 55 -5.86 -6.69 -23.47
N ALA A 56 -6.83 -6.88 -24.37
CA ALA A 56 -7.00 -6.07 -25.57
C ALA A 56 -7.87 -4.81 -25.35
N ALA A 57 -8.58 -4.72 -24.23
CA ALA A 57 -9.41 -3.56 -23.89
C ALA A 57 -8.57 -2.45 -23.26
N GLU A 58 -8.96 -1.19 -23.50
CA GLU A 58 -8.39 -0.06 -22.76
C GLU A 58 -8.99 0.04 -21.35
N PRO A 59 -8.22 0.47 -20.33
CA PRO A 59 -6.83 0.96 -20.38
C PRO A 59 -5.75 -0.14 -20.32
N TYR A 60 -6.13 -1.42 -20.28
CA TYR A 60 -5.21 -2.53 -20.07
C TYR A 60 -4.22 -2.68 -21.23
N ALA A 61 -4.70 -2.59 -22.47
CA ALA A 61 -3.88 -2.70 -23.68
C ALA A 61 -2.73 -1.68 -23.67
N SER A 62 -3.03 -0.39 -23.43
CA SER A 62 -2.01 0.66 -23.34
C SER A 62 -1.02 0.42 -22.18
N ARG A 63 -1.50 -0.02 -21.01
CA ARG A 63 -0.63 -0.31 -19.85
C ARG A 63 0.29 -1.50 -20.09
N LEU A 64 -0.18 -2.55 -20.74
CA LEU A 64 0.60 -3.74 -21.06
C LEU A 64 1.66 -3.41 -22.13
N ALA A 65 1.27 -2.66 -23.17
CA ALA A 65 2.20 -2.20 -24.19
C ALA A 65 3.30 -1.30 -23.62
N GLU A 66 2.94 -0.38 -22.70
CA GLU A 66 3.88 0.47 -21.97
C GLU A 66 4.85 -0.36 -21.12
N THR A 67 4.36 -1.34 -20.35
CA THR A 67 5.21 -2.27 -19.60
C THR A 67 6.21 -3.00 -20.52
N GLY A 68 5.78 -3.45 -21.69
CA GLY A 68 6.67 -4.07 -22.68
C GLY A 68 7.72 -3.10 -23.25
N ALA A 69 7.33 -1.86 -23.52
CA ALA A 69 8.26 -0.82 -24.00
C ALA A 69 9.33 -0.49 -22.94
N LEU A 70 8.91 -0.32 -21.69
CA LEU A 70 9.82 -0.12 -20.56
C LEU A 70 10.77 -1.31 -20.39
N ALA A 71 10.24 -2.54 -20.41
CA ALA A 71 11.05 -3.75 -20.29
C ALA A 71 12.13 -3.84 -21.38
N ARG A 72 11.81 -3.52 -22.63
CA ARG A 72 12.79 -3.47 -23.72
C ARG A 72 13.83 -2.37 -23.50
N GLY A 73 13.40 -1.19 -23.04
CA GLY A 73 14.28 -0.07 -22.73
C GLY A 73 15.30 -0.39 -21.63
N VAL A 74 14.84 -0.94 -20.50
CA VAL A 74 15.73 -1.32 -19.40
C VAL A 74 16.59 -2.52 -19.73
N ARG A 75 16.07 -3.51 -20.48
CA ARG A 75 16.87 -4.65 -20.96
C ARG A 75 18.05 -4.20 -21.82
N ALA A 76 17.83 -3.23 -22.71
CA ALA A 76 18.86 -2.73 -23.63
C ALA A 76 20.03 -2.03 -22.92
N THR A 77 19.81 -1.51 -21.70
CA THR A 77 20.80 -0.78 -20.92
C THR A 77 21.35 -1.58 -19.73
N MET A 78 20.89 -2.82 -19.54
CA MET A 78 21.38 -3.69 -18.47
C MET A 78 22.85 -4.04 -18.73
N ALA A 79 23.72 -3.70 -17.79
CA ALA A 79 25.16 -3.85 -17.91
C ALA A 79 25.74 -4.28 -16.56
N PRO A 80 25.77 -5.60 -16.29
CA PRO A 80 26.28 -6.13 -15.03
C PRO A 80 27.74 -5.73 -14.78
N THR A 81 28.01 -5.10 -13.63
CA THR A 81 29.35 -4.77 -13.13
C THR A 81 29.48 -5.18 -11.65
N PRO A 82 30.69 -5.20 -11.06
CA PRO A 82 30.83 -5.50 -9.63
C PRO A 82 30.05 -4.57 -8.69
N THR A 83 29.66 -3.38 -9.14
CA THR A 83 29.03 -2.34 -8.31
C THR A 83 27.66 -1.89 -8.82
N SER A 84 27.13 -2.48 -9.89
CA SER A 84 25.81 -2.14 -10.44
C SER A 84 25.27 -3.24 -11.36
N LEU A 85 23.94 -3.29 -11.53
CA LEU A 85 23.29 -4.04 -12.61
C LEU A 85 22.90 -3.13 -13.78
N TRP A 86 22.64 -1.86 -13.49
CA TRP A 86 22.48 -0.80 -14.48
C TRP A 86 23.43 0.37 -14.22
N PRO A 87 23.99 1.01 -15.26
CA PRO A 87 25.02 2.04 -15.11
C PRO A 87 24.62 3.27 -14.28
N ASP A 88 23.32 3.61 -14.29
CA ASP A 88 22.75 4.77 -13.60
C ASP A 88 22.42 4.52 -12.12
N HIS A 89 22.54 3.27 -11.65
CA HIS A 89 22.17 2.85 -10.30
C HIS A 89 23.25 1.98 -9.65
N PRO A 90 24.29 2.59 -9.03
CA PRO A 90 25.26 1.86 -8.22
C PRO A 90 24.60 1.24 -6.98
N TYR A 91 25.17 0.15 -6.48
CA TYR A 91 24.66 -0.54 -5.28
C TYR A 91 24.85 0.26 -3.99
N ASP A 92 25.76 1.24 -3.96
CA ASP A 92 25.90 2.21 -2.88
C ASP A 92 25.61 3.62 -3.43
N PRO A 93 24.51 4.28 -2.98
CA PRO A 93 23.60 3.87 -1.91
C PRO A 93 22.70 2.67 -2.27
N PRO A 94 22.20 1.91 -1.28
CA PRO A 94 21.44 0.66 -1.50
C PRO A 94 20.13 0.81 -2.28
N ALA A 95 19.68 2.05 -2.52
CA ALA A 95 18.57 2.34 -3.42
C ALA A 95 18.82 1.80 -4.85
N GLY A 96 20.06 1.68 -5.31
CA GLY A 96 20.36 1.06 -6.60
C GLY A 96 20.10 -0.44 -6.65
N ILE A 97 20.14 -1.13 -5.51
CA ILE A 97 19.78 -2.56 -5.42
C ILE A 97 18.26 -2.71 -5.62
N THR A 98 17.47 -1.93 -4.89
CA THR A 98 16.02 -1.92 -5.03
C THR A 98 15.59 -1.50 -6.44
N GLN A 99 16.24 -0.50 -7.02
CA GLN A 99 15.96 -0.09 -8.41
C GLN A 99 16.29 -1.20 -9.42
N SER A 100 17.35 -1.96 -9.17
CA SER A 100 17.70 -3.12 -10.00
C SER A 100 16.61 -4.19 -9.95
N TYR A 101 16.11 -4.55 -8.75
CA TYR A 101 14.97 -5.46 -8.62
C TYR A 101 13.68 -4.88 -9.22
N SER A 102 13.47 -3.57 -9.16
CA SER A 102 12.30 -2.93 -9.76
C SER A 102 12.30 -3.08 -11.29
N ARG A 103 13.46 -2.89 -11.94
CA ARG A 103 13.61 -3.10 -13.39
C ARG A 103 13.46 -4.57 -13.77
N LEU A 104 14.03 -5.49 -12.98
CA LEU A 104 13.83 -6.93 -13.18
C LEU A 104 12.36 -7.34 -13.01
N TRP A 105 11.63 -6.70 -12.11
CA TRP A 105 10.19 -6.90 -11.97
C TRP A 105 9.41 -6.41 -13.20
N THR A 106 9.70 -5.21 -13.72
CA THR A 106 9.13 -4.73 -14.99
C THR A 106 9.39 -5.71 -16.15
N MET A 107 10.61 -6.22 -16.26
CA MET A 107 10.98 -7.23 -17.26
C MET A 107 10.21 -8.55 -17.05
N THR A 108 10.03 -8.97 -15.80
CA THR A 108 9.24 -10.16 -15.44
C THR A 108 7.77 -9.99 -15.81
N GLN A 109 7.17 -8.84 -15.51
CA GLN A 109 5.80 -8.50 -15.90
C GLN A 109 5.63 -8.55 -17.42
N ALA A 110 6.58 -7.98 -18.17
CA ALA A 110 6.58 -8.04 -19.63
C ALA A 110 6.65 -9.49 -20.16
N TYR A 111 7.38 -10.38 -19.49
CA TYR A 111 7.48 -11.79 -19.84
C TYR A 111 6.18 -12.57 -19.57
N VAL A 112 5.54 -12.35 -18.41
CA VAL A 112 4.40 -13.18 -17.97
C VAL A 112 3.03 -12.66 -18.41
N GLN A 113 2.88 -11.36 -18.68
CA GLN A 113 1.59 -10.79 -19.06
C GLN A 113 1.39 -10.77 -20.57
N GLN A 114 0.17 -11.06 -21.02
CA GLN A 114 -0.23 -10.97 -22.43
C GLN A 114 -0.23 -9.50 -22.90
N GLY A 115 -0.09 -9.27 -24.21
CA GLY A 115 -0.22 -7.94 -24.81
C GLY A 115 0.97 -6.99 -24.59
N THR A 116 2.07 -7.45 -24.00
CA THR A 116 3.29 -6.64 -23.76
C THR A 116 4.19 -6.56 -25.00
N GLY A 117 3.99 -7.45 -25.97
CA GLY A 117 4.91 -7.65 -27.09
C GLY A 117 6.23 -8.34 -26.71
N SER A 118 6.33 -8.85 -25.48
CA SER A 118 7.47 -9.64 -24.99
C SER A 118 7.04 -10.88 -24.18
N THR A 119 5.75 -11.24 -24.27
CA THR A 119 5.18 -12.38 -23.58
C THR A 119 5.85 -13.68 -24.00
N GLY A 120 6.40 -14.43 -23.05
CA GLY A 120 7.06 -15.70 -23.33
C GLY A 120 8.41 -15.59 -24.06
N ASP A 121 8.98 -14.39 -24.23
CA ASP A 121 10.28 -14.20 -24.89
C ASP A 121 11.42 -14.85 -24.08
N GLY A 122 12.02 -15.90 -24.64
CA GLY A 122 13.10 -16.66 -24.00
C GLY A 122 14.39 -15.86 -23.79
N THR A 123 14.67 -14.84 -24.62
CA THR A 123 15.82 -13.97 -24.44
C THR A 123 15.59 -13.01 -23.27
N LEU A 124 14.39 -12.42 -23.17
CA LEU A 124 14.02 -11.60 -22.01
C LEU A 124 14.11 -12.40 -20.71
N LEU A 125 13.60 -13.63 -20.70
CA LEU A 125 13.72 -14.53 -19.55
C LEU A 125 15.18 -14.78 -19.16
N ALA A 126 16.04 -15.10 -20.13
CA ALA A 126 17.46 -15.36 -19.87
C ALA A 126 18.15 -14.14 -19.22
N ASP A 127 17.82 -12.92 -19.67
CA ASP A 127 18.38 -11.69 -19.12
C ASP A 127 17.86 -11.40 -17.70
N VAL A 128 16.58 -11.64 -17.41
CA VAL A 128 16.06 -11.54 -16.03
C VAL A 128 16.79 -12.51 -15.10
N LEU A 129 16.95 -13.77 -15.54
CA LEU A 129 17.65 -14.79 -14.76
C LEU A 129 19.13 -14.43 -14.54
N GLY A 130 19.81 -13.91 -15.56
CA GLY A 130 21.19 -13.43 -15.44
C GLY A 130 21.32 -12.25 -14.48
N GLY A 131 20.36 -11.31 -14.49
CA GLY A 131 20.32 -10.20 -13.54
C GLY A 131 20.09 -10.65 -12.09
N LEU A 132 19.21 -11.62 -11.86
CA LEU A 132 19.00 -12.22 -10.54
C LEU A 132 20.27 -12.93 -10.04
N ASP A 133 20.91 -13.72 -10.89
CA ASP A 133 22.15 -14.42 -10.56
C ASP A 133 23.26 -13.42 -10.22
N HIS A 134 23.37 -12.33 -10.98
CA HIS A 134 24.35 -11.26 -10.73
C HIS A 134 24.13 -10.56 -9.38
N LEU A 135 22.90 -10.14 -9.08
CA LEU A 135 22.58 -9.50 -7.79
C LEU A 135 22.82 -10.45 -6.62
N SER A 136 22.44 -11.73 -6.77
CA SER A 136 22.70 -12.77 -5.79
C SER A 136 24.20 -13.01 -5.60
N ALA A 137 25.02 -12.97 -6.65
CA ALA A 137 26.46 -13.19 -6.52
C ALA A 137 27.20 -11.97 -5.94
N THR A 138 26.71 -10.76 -6.18
CA THR A 138 27.46 -9.52 -5.93
C THR A 138 27.05 -8.78 -4.66
N VAL A 139 25.76 -8.68 -4.35
CA VAL A 139 25.31 -7.71 -3.32
C VAL A 139 24.17 -8.20 -2.43
N TYR A 140 23.18 -8.91 -2.96
CA TYR A 140 21.98 -9.26 -2.19
C TYR A 140 22.00 -10.74 -1.79
N ASN A 141 22.95 -11.09 -0.92
CA ASN A 141 23.15 -12.46 -0.45
C ASN A 141 23.63 -12.53 1.03
N PRO A 142 23.64 -13.74 1.64
CA PRO A 142 23.97 -13.89 3.05
C PRO A 142 25.39 -13.52 3.47
N SER A 143 26.33 -13.32 2.54
CA SER A 143 27.69 -12.88 2.89
C SER A 143 27.80 -11.37 3.06
N THR A 144 26.79 -10.60 2.65
CA THR A 144 26.82 -9.14 2.65
C THR A 144 26.36 -8.58 4.00
N THR A 145 27.22 -7.79 4.63
CA THR A 145 26.82 -6.93 5.75
C THR A 145 26.12 -5.69 5.21
N ARG A 146 24.95 -5.37 5.77
CA ARG A 146 24.13 -4.23 5.37
C ARG A 146 24.86 -2.90 5.53
N TYR A 147 24.65 -1.98 4.57
CA TYR A 147 25.10 -0.58 4.62
C TYR A 147 23.99 0.37 4.16
N GLY A 148 24.11 1.66 4.49
CA GLY A 148 23.15 2.69 4.10
C GLY A 148 21.75 2.49 4.69
N ASN A 149 20.72 2.88 3.94
CA ASN A 149 19.33 2.82 4.38
C ASN A 149 18.85 1.38 4.56
N TRP A 150 18.45 1.02 5.79
CA TRP A 150 17.98 -0.33 6.14
C TRP A 150 16.77 -0.78 5.32
N TRP A 151 15.90 0.17 4.95
CA TRP A 151 14.64 -0.10 4.25
C TRP A 151 14.87 -0.79 2.90
N GLU A 152 15.94 -0.43 2.18
CA GLU A 152 16.26 -1.00 0.87
C GLU A 152 16.53 -2.51 0.95
N TRP A 153 17.15 -2.94 2.06
CA TRP A 153 17.54 -4.33 2.30
C TRP A 153 16.44 -5.18 2.91
N GLN A 154 15.54 -4.57 3.70
CA GLN A 154 14.54 -5.33 4.46
C GLN A 154 13.13 -5.20 3.90
N ILE A 155 12.88 -4.21 3.03
CA ILE A 155 11.54 -3.94 2.49
C ILE A 155 11.60 -3.80 0.96
N GLY A 156 12.39 -2.86 0.44
CA GLY A 156 12.43 -2.54 -0.99
C GLY A 156 12.79 -3.73 -1.87
N SER A 157 14.02 -4.21 -1.74
CA SER A 157 14.56 -5.35 -2.51
C SER A 157 13.83 -6.69 -2.25
N PRO A 158 13.59 -7.14 -1.01
CA PRO A 158 13.05 -8.48 -0.76
C PRO A 158 11.60 -8.66 -1.26
N ARG A 159 10.76 -7.62 -1.20
CA ARG A 159 9.41 -7.67 -1.76
C ARG A 159 9.44 -7.97 -3.26
N LEU A 160 10.26 -7.25 -4.00
CA LEU A 160 10.41 -7.40 -5.46
C LEU A 160 11.06 -8.74 -5.81
N LEU A 161 12.08 -9.18 -5.06
CA LEU A 161 12.69 -10.50 -5.23
C LEU A 161 11.64 -11.62 -5.07
N MET A 162 10.76 -11.53 -4.07
CA MET A 162 9.71 -12.51 -3.85
C MET A 162 8.63 -12.48 -4.95
N ASP A 163 8.26 -11.30 -5.45
CA ASP A 163 7.32 -11.17 -6.57
C ASP A 163 7.87 -11.80 -7.86
N ILE A 164 9.13 -11.52 -8.19
CA ILE A 164 9.82 -12.14 -9.34
C ILE A 164 9.91 -13.66 -9.16
N THR A 165 10.27 -14.12 -7.95
CA THR A 165 10.40 -15.55 -7.64
C THR A 165 9.05 -16.27 -7.73
N ALA A 166 7.95 -15.61 -7.35
CA ALA A 166 6.60 -16.16 -7.50
C ALA A 166 6.17 -16.26 -8.97
N ALA A 167 6.42 -15.20 -9.76
CA ALA A 167 6.00 -15.14 -11.16
C ALA A 167 6.81 -16.08 -12.07
N LEU A 168 8.10 -16.27 -11.77
CA LEU A 168 9.00 -17.13 -12.53
C LEU A 168 9.23 -18.50 -11.88
N HIS A 169 8.38 -18.91 -10.93
CA HIS A 169 8.61 -20.09 -10.10
C HIS A 169 9.01 -21.33 -10.91
N ASP A 170 8.31 -21.60 -12.02
CA ASP A 170 8.52 -22.78 -12.86
C ASP A 170 9.73 -22.66 -13.81
N HIS A 171 10.29 -21.45 -13.96
CA HIS A 171 11.50 -21.17 -14.74
C HIS A 171 12.78 -21.09 -13.89
N LEU A 172 12.64 -21.02 -12.56
CA LEU A 172 13.76 -21.02 -11.64
C LEU A 172 14.22 -22.44 -11.34
N THR A 173 15.52 -22.60 -11.09
CA THR A 173 16.05 -23.84 -10.52
C THR A 173 15.78 -23.87 -9.01
N ASP A 174 15.86 -25.06 -8.39
CA ASP A 174 15.81 -25.18 -6.92
C ASP A 174 16.91 -24.34 -6.26
N GLY A 175 18.08 -24.26 -6.88
CA GLY A 175 19.19 -23.45 -6.41
C GLY A 175 18.85 -21.96 -6.34
N ARG A 176 18.22 -21.40 -7.39
CA ARG A 176 17.79 -19.99 -7.39
C ARG A 176 16.70 -19.72 -6.37
N ARG A 177 15.70 -20.61 -6.24
CA ARG A 177 14.64 -20.49 -5.22
C ARG A 177 15.23 -20.52 -3.80
N THR A 178 16.18 -21.42 -3.56
CA THR A 178 16.87 -21.55 -2.26
C THR A 178 17.70 -20.31 -1.95
N ALA A 179 18.46 -19.80 -2.93
CA ALA A 179 19.25 -18.57 -2.77
C ALA A 179 18.39 -17.35 -2.46
N ALA A 180 17.26 -17.18 -3.17
CA ALA A 180 16.31 -16.11 -2.91
C ALA A 180 15.74 -16.18 -1.48
N CYS A 181 15.33 -17.38 -1.03
CA CYS A 181 14.86 -17.59 0.34
C CYS A 181 15.95 -17.31 1.38
N ALA A 182 17.19 -17.74 1.13
CA ALA A 182 18.32 -17.51 2.03
C ALA A 182 18.68 -16.03 2.15
N ALA A 183 18.60 -15.26 1.05
CA ALA A 183 18.82 -13.82 1.09
C ALA A 183 17.76 -13.11 1.96
N VAL A 184 16.48 -13.48 1.81
CA VAL A 184 15.41 -12.95 2.67
C VAL A 184 15.64 -13.30 4.13
N ASP A 185 16.05 -14.53 4.43
CA ASP A 185 16.33 -14.96 5.81
C ASP A 185 17.47 -14.20 6.47
N HIS A 186 18.49 -13.87 5.69
CA HIS A 186 19.64 -13.11 6.16
C HIS A 186 19.28 -11.66 6.46
N PHE A 187 18.57 -10.98 5.55
CA PHE A 187 18.22 -9.58 5.74
C PHE A 187 16.98 -9.37 6.60
N ILE A 188 16.09 -10.35 6.72
CA ILE A 188 14.89 -10.33 7.55
C ILE A 188 14.86 -11.58 8.45
N PRO A 189 15.78 -11.68 9.43
CA PRO A 189 15.74 -12.75 10.41
C PRO A 189 14.52 -12.60 11.32
N ASP A 190 14.11 -13.69 11.98
CA ASP A 190 12.92 -13.76 12.84
C ASP A 190 12.91 -12.65 13.91
N THR A 191 14.09 -12.29 14.42
CA THR A 191 14.29 -11.24 15.42
C THR A 191 13.75 -9.87 14.99
N VAL A 192 13.66 -9.60 13.69
CA VAL A 192 13.06 -8.37 13.15
C VAL A 192 11.54 -8.36 13.32
N LEU A 193 10.90 -9.52 13.48
CA LEU A 193 9.45 -9.66 13.68
C LEU A 193 9.07 -9.95 15.14
N THR A 194 10.03 -10.33 15.99
CA THR A 194 9.79 -10.60 17.42
C THR A 194 9.30 -9.36 18.17
N ASP A 195 10.08 -8.28 18.16
CA ASP A 195 9.76 -7.07 18.94
C ASP A 195 9.04 -6.04 18.08
N TYR A 196 7.88 -5.57 18.55
CA TYR A 196 7.14 -4.47 17.91
C TYR A 196 7.73 -3.12 18.31
N SER A 197 8.90 -2.79 17.74
CA SER A 197 9.65 -1.57 18.06
C SER A 197 10.59 -1.15 16.93
N GLY A 198 11.17 0.05 17.05
CA GLY A 198 12.19 0.54 16.13
C GLY A 198 11.72 0.60 14.69
N THR A 199 12.36 -0.17 13.81
CA THR A 199 12.02 -0.24 12.38
C THR A 199 10.91 -1.23 12.05
N SER A 200 10.32 -1.90 13.05
CA SER A 200 9.33 -2.98 12.89
C SER A 200 7.99 -2.64 13.56
N THR A 201 7.41 -1.50 13.18
CA THR A 201 6.09 -1.01 13.61
C THR A 201 5.26 -0.57 12.40
N GLY A 202 3.93 -0.50 12.57
CA GLY A 202 3.01 0.07 11.58
C GLY A 202 3.23 -0.48 10.16
N ALA A 203 3.36 0.43 9.18
CA ALA A 203 3.57 0.05 7.78
C ALA A 203 4.81 -0.81 7.54
N ASN A 204 5.91 -0.52 8.25
CA ASN A 204 7.15 -1.28 8.11
C ASN A 204 6.97 -2.74 8.55
N ARG A 205 6.24 -2.98 9.64
CA ARG A 205 5.92 -4.34 10.12
C ARG A 205 5.18 -5.13 9.04
N VAL A 206 4.16 -4.53 8.43
CA VAL A 206 3.36 -5.17 7.39
C VAL A 206 4.22 -5.54 6.17
N ASP A 207 5.11 -4.64 5.75
CA ASP A 207 6.02 -4.86 4.62
C ASP A 207 7.05 -5.97 4.87
N LEU A 208 7.57 -6.06 6.11
CA LEU A 208 8.43 -7.16 6.53
C LEU A 208 7.66 -8.49 6.50
N CYS A 209 6.44 -8.52 7.05
CA CYS A 209 5.56 -9.69 7.02
C CYS A 209 5.25 -10.14 5.59
N ARG A 210 5.05 -9.23 4.63
CA ARG A 210 4.83 -9.59 3.21
C ARG A 210 5.98 -10.43 2.65
N SER A 211 7.21 -9.98 2.85
CA SER A 211 8.40 -10.69 2.34
C SER A 211 8.54 -12.06 3.00
N VAL A 212 8.35 -12.14 4.32
CA VAL A 212 8.47 -13.39 5.08
C VAL A 212 7.35 -14.38 4.73
N ALA A 213 6.10 -13.91 4.53
CA ALA A 213 4.99 -14.75 4.10
C ALA A 213 5.24 -15.36 2.72
N LEU A 214 5.67 -14.55 1.74
CA LEU A 214 5.99 -15.05 0.40
C LEU A 214 7.21 -15.98 0.41
N ARG A 215 8.24 -15.67 1.19
CA ARG A 215 9.37 -16.58 1.41
C ARG A 215 8.91 -17.92 2.01
N GLY A 216 7.92 -17.89 2.90
CA GLY A 216 7.31 -19.09 3.47
C GLY A 216 6.56 -19.91 2.41
N ILE A 217 5.80 -19.25 1.55
CA ILE A 217 5.07 -19.89 0.45
C ILE A 217 6.04 -20.51 -0.57
N LEU A 218 6.99 -19.72 -1.07
CA LEU A 218 7.89 -20.11 -2.15
C LEU A 218 8.96 -21.10 -1.70
N GLY A 219 9.38 -21.02 -0.43
CA GLY A 219 10.29 -21.96 0.21
C GLY A 219 9.59 -23.12 0.93
N ARG A 220 8.25 -23.21 0.83
CA ARG A 220 7.41 -24.26 1.45
C ARG A 220 7.69 -24.45 2.95
N ALA A 221 7.87 -23.32 3.65
CA ALA A 221 8.20 -23.25 5.07
C ALA A 221 6.98 -22.77 5.88
N PRO A 222 6.16 -23.67 6.45
CA PRO A 222 4.91 -23.32 7.11
C PRO A 222 5.11 -22.39 8.31
N ASP A 223 6.21 -22.56 9.05
CA ASP A 223 6.54 -21.74 10.22
C ASP A 223 6.83 -20.29 9.84
N ARG A 224 7.37 -20.04 8.65
CA ARG A 224 7.58 -18.68 8.12
C ARG A 224 6.26 -17.97 7.83
N ILE A 225 5.29 -18.69 7.25
CA ILE A 225 3.96 -18.15 6.97
C ILE A 225 3.23 -17.86 8.29
N ALA A 226 3.31 -18.78 9.26
CA ALA A 226 2.74 -18.60 10.59
C ALA A 226 3.36 -17.40 11.32
N LEU A 227 4.69 -17.29 11.32
CA LEU A 227 5.40 -16.14 11.90
C LEU A 227 4.93 -14.82 11.27
N ALA A 228 4.85 -14.76 9.94
CA ALA A 228 4.41 -13.56 9.24
C ALA A 228 2.96 -13.18 9.59
N ARG A 229 2.05 -14.17 9.65
CA ARG A 229 0.65 -13.98 10.07
C ARG A 229 0.58 -13.43 11.50
N ASP A 230 1.26 -14.09 12.44
CA ASP A 230 1.20 -13.74 13.88
C ASP A 230 1.87 -12.39 14.15
N ALA A 231 2.92 -12.05 13.40
CA ALA A 231 3.62 -10.78 13.51
C ALA A 231 2.79 -9.58 13.00
N LEU A 232 1.65 -9.79 12.34
CA LEU A 232 0.70 -8.72 12.02
C LEU A 232 -0.14 -8.29 13.23
N SER A 233 -0.41 -9.19 14.18
CA SER A 233 -1.31 -8.92 15.32
C SER A 233 -1.01 -7.62 16.09
N PRO A 234 0.26 -7.27 16.38
CA PRO A 234 0.58 -6.02 17.07
C PRO A 234 0.28 -4.74 16.28
N VAL A 235 0.02 -4.82 14.97
CA VAL A 235 -0.34 -3.67 14.13
C VAL A 235 -1.80 -3.24 14.33
N PHE A 236 -2.65 -4.17 14.76
CA PHE A 236 -4.11 -3.97 14.76
C PHE A 236 -4.66 -3.16 15.94
N PRO A 237 -4.19 -3.33 17.19
CA PRO A 237 -4.75 -2.61 18.32
C PRO A 237 -4.57 -1.11 18.18
N TYR A 238 -5.55 -0.34 18.67
CA TYR A 238 -5.36 1.09 18.83
C TYR A 238 -4.20 1.40 19.78
N VAL A 239 -3.39 2.38 19.41
CA VAL A 239 -2.35 2.94 20.26
C VAL A 239 -2.81 4.24 20.92
N THR A 240 -2.13 4.61 22.00
CA THR A 240 -2.32 5.91 22.68
C THR A 240 -1.08 6.80 22.63
N LYS A 241 0.02 6.28 22.06
CA LYS A 241 1.28 6.99 21.83
C LYS A 241 2.08 6.27 20.74
N GLY A 242 2.94 7.02 20.03
CA GLY A 242 3.82 6.45 19.01
C GLY A 242 3.07 6.02 17.74
N ASP A 243 3.61 5.00 17.08
CA ASP A 243 3.17 4.54 15.76
C ASP A 243 1.89 3.71 15.81
N GLY A 244 0.98 3.94 14.86
CA GLY A 244 -0.21 3.13 14.65
C GLY A 244 -1.49 3.93 14.51
N LEU A 245 -2.61 3.20 14.48
CA LEU A 245 -3.96 3.74 14.49
C LEU A 245 -4.36 4.13 15.91
N TYR A 246 -4.99 5.29 16.06
CA TYR A 246 -5.59 5.74 17.32
C TYR A 246 -7.11 5.59 17.25
N ALA A 247 -7.75 5.50 18.42
CA ALA A 247 -9.19 5.33 18.52
C ALA A 247 -10.00 6.48 17.87
N ASP A 248 -9.43 7.68 17.73
CA ASP A 248 -10.05 8.82 17.05
C ASP A 248 -9.85 8.81 15.51
N GLY A 249 -9.24 7.76 14.96
CA GLY A 249 -8.91 7.62 13.54
C GLY A 249 -7.60 8.29 13.12
N SER A 250 -6.83 8.87 14.06
CA SER A 250 -5.50 9.36 13.75
C SER A 250 -4.58 8.20 13.36
N PHE A 251 -3.67 8.44 12.43
CA PHE A 251 -2.58 7.51 12.11
C PHE A 251 -1.24 8.23 12.20
N VAL A 252 -0.35 7.71 13.05
CA VAL A 252 0.98 8.26 13.27
C VAL A 252 2.02 7.23 12.83
N GLN A 253 3.08 7.72 12.19
CA GLN A 253 4.30 6.96 11.95
C GLN A 253 5.52 7.82 12.31
N HIS A 254 6.67 7.18 12.50
CA HIS A 254 7.92 7.82 12.94
C HIS A 254 7.73 8.53 14.28
N THR A 255 6.93 7.92 15.14
CA THR A 255 6.58 8.28 16.53
C THR A 255 5.72 9.54 16.67
N ARG A 256 5.84 10.51 15.75
CA ARG A 256 5.38 11.90 15.97
C ARG A 256 4.94 12.62 14.70
N VAL A 257 4.70 11.92 13.60
CA VAL A 257 4.28 12.53 12.33
C VAL A 257 2.91 11.99 11.92
N ALA A 258 1.97 12.90 11.63
CA ALA A 258 0.67 12.55 11.08
C ALA A 258 0.85 11.99 9.66
N TYR A 259 0.44 10.73 9.42
CA TYR A 259 0.93 9.98 8.26
C TYR A 259 -0.08 9.08 7.55
N SER A 260 -1.38 9.31 7.77
CA SER A 260 -2.45 8.50 7.15
C SER A 260 -2.32 8.39 5.63
N GLY A 261 -1.87 9.46 4.96
CA GLY A 261 -1.93 9.57 3.50
C GLY A 261 -0.87 8.78 2.73
N THR A 262 0.22 8.34 3.39
CA THR A 262 1.28 7.55 2.73
C THR A 262 1.69 6.32 3.52
N TYR A 263 2.22 6.44 4.75
CA TYR A 263 2.50 5.24 5.55
C TYR A 263 1.21 4.51 5.93
N GLY A 264 0.12 5.24 6.22
CA GLY A 264 -1.19 4.63 6.40
C GLY A 264 -1.69 3.91 5.14
N GLN A 265 -1.41 4.45 3.95
CA GLN A 265 -1.69 3.79 2.66
C GLN A 265 -0.88 2.50 2.49
N VAL A 266 0.42 2.51 2.79
CA VAL A 266 1.29 1.33 2.73
C VAL A 266 0.79 0.25 3.68
N MET A 267 0.38 0.61 4.89
CA MET A 267 -0.22 -0.32 5.84
C MET A 267 -1.50 -0.95 5.28
N LEU A 268 -2.44 -0.15 4.74
CA LEU A 268 -3.68 -0.66 4.15
C LEU A 268 -3.43 -1.58 2.96
N ASP A 269 -2.55 -1.20 2.03
CA ASP A 269 -2.22 -2.03 0.86
C ASP A 269 -1.62 -3.38 1.29
N GLY A 270 -0.62 -3.34 2.18
CA GLY A 270 0.03 -4.55 2.65
C GLY A 270 -0.92 -5.48 3.42
N LEU A 271 -1.78 -4.95 4.27
CA LEU A 271 -2.78 -5.73 5.00
C LEU A 271 -3.86 -6.28 4.06
N GLY A 272 -4.37 -5.48 3.13
CA GLY A 272 -5.33 -5.95 2.13
C GLY A 272 -4.78 -7.11 1.30
N ARG A 273 -3.52 -6.99 0.85
CA ARG A 273 -2.81 -8.07 0.14
C ARG A 273 -2.69 -9.33 0.97
N LEU A 274 -2.25 -9.22 2.23
CA LEU A 274 -2.04 -10.38 3.10
C LEU A 274 -3.34 -11.03 3.55
N PHE A 275 -4.39 -10.24 3.81
CA PHE A 275 -5.72 -10.76 4.14
C PHE A 275 -6.30 -11.53 2.95
N ALA A 276 -6.27 -10.93 1.75
CA ALA A 276 -6.72 -11.60 0.53
C ALA A 276 -5.90 -12.86 0.23
N LEU A 277 -4.57 -12.80 0.38
CA LEU A 277 -3.67 -13.93 0.15
C LEU A 277 -3.98 -15.09 1.09
N LEU A 278 -4.13 -14.85 2.39
CA LEU A 278 -4.21 -15.90 3.40
C LEU A 278 -5.64 -16.39 3.69
N ALA A 279 -6.69 -15.68 3.24
CA ALA A 279 -8.10 -16.04 3.47
C ALA A 279 -8.43 -17.48 3.03
N GLY A 280 -9.08 -18.27 3.91
CA GLY A 280 -9.44 -19.65 3.63
C GLY A 280 -8.27 -20.63 3.52
N SER A 281 -7.04 -20.20 3.82
CA SER A 281 -5.88 -21.09 3.94
C SER A 281 -5.68 -21.53 5.40
N ALA A 282 -4.77 -22.47 5.64
CA ALA A 282 -4.36 -22.86 6.99
C ALA A 282 -3.69 -21.72 7.80
N TRP A 283 -3.31 -20.63 7.14
CA TRP A 283 -2.67 -19.47 7.75
C TRP A 283 -3.54 -18.20 7.66
N GLU A 284 -4.85 -18.33 7.53
CA GLU A 284 -5.76 -17.19 7.56
C GLU A 284 -5.55 -16.31 8.81
N VAL A 285 -5.59 -14.99 8.63
CA VAL A 285 -5.56 -14.03 9.73
C VAL A 285 -6.89 -14.06 10.47
N THR A 286 -6.89 -14.66 11.65
CA THR A 286 -8.08 -14.88 12.49
C THR A 286 -8.11 -14.02 13.76
N ASP A 287 -7.09 -13.19 13.99
CA ASP A 287 -7.09 -12.22 15.08
C ASP A 287 -8.30 -11.27 14.95
N PRO A 288 -9.20 -11.20 15.95
CA PRO A 288 -10.39 -10.38 15.87
C PRO A 288 -10.06 -8.87 15.79
N ASN A 289 -8.88 -8.44 16.25
CA ASN A 289 -8.46 -7.04 16.15
C ASN A 289 -8.27 -6.59 14.70
N ARG A 290 -8.23 -7.51 13.72
CA ARG A 290 -8.27 -7.14 12.29
C ARG A 290 -9.45 -6.23 11.96
N GLN A 291 -10.54 -6.30 12.71
CA GLN A 291 -11.70 -5.42 12.58
C GLN A 291 -11.32 -3.95 12.76
N THR A 292 -10.36 -3.61 13.63
CA THR A 292 -9.85 -2.24 13.79
C THR A 292 -9.31 -1.66 12.48
N VAL A 293 -8.68 -2.50 11.65
CA VAL A 293 -8.18 -2.10 10.32
C VAL A 293 -9.33 -1.90 9.35
N LEU A 294 -10.34 -2.78 9.37
CA LEU A 294 -11.52 -2.63 8.53
C LEU A 294 -12.30 -1.35 8.89
N ASP A 295 -12.56 -1.12 10.18
CA ASP A 295 -13.23 0.08 10.69
C ASP A 295 -12.48 1.37 10.33
N SER A 296 -11.15 1.30 10.23
CA SER A 296 -10.31 2.45 9.90
C SER A 296 -10.59 3.01 8.50
N VAL A 297 -11.10 2.21 7.55
CA VAL A 297 -11.43 2.68 6.19
C VAL A 297 -12.34 3.91 6.25
N GLU A 298 -13.44 3.81 7.00
CA GLU A 298 -14.44 4.88 7.12
C GLU A 298 -14.08 5.87 8.23
N HIS A 299 -13.40 5.42 9.28
CA HIS A 299 -13.14 6.23 10.49
C HIS A 299 -11.82 7.03 10.44
N ALA A 300 -10.81 6.54 9.74
CA ALA A 300 -9.47 7.12 9.67
C ALA A 300 -9.16 7.70 8.28
N TYR A 301 -9.42 6.94 7.21
CA TYR A 301 -8.94 7.28 5.86
C TYR A 301 -9.94 8.08 5.05
N ALA A 302 -11.19 7.62 4.92
CA ALA A 302 -12.22 8.28 4.12
C ALA A 302 -12.41 9.77 4.45
N PRO A 303 -12.37 10.23 5.72
CA PRO A 303 -12.54 11.64 6.03
C PRO A 303 -11.39 12.53 5.50
N LEU A 304 -10.22 11.97 5.17
CA LEU A 304 -9.07 12.68 4.63
C LEU A 304 -9.04 12.69 3.10
N ILE A 305 -9.95 11.96 2.44
CA ILE A 305 -10.04 11.90 0.98
C ILE A 305 -11.10 12.89 0.49
N HIS A 306 -10.74 13.74 -0.45
CA HIS A 306 -11.63 14.70 -1.10
C HIS A 306 -11.53 14.56 -2.62
N ASP A 307 -12.61 14.18 -3.30
CA ASP A 307 -12.63 14.13 -4.78
C ASP A 307 -11.41 13.42 -5.40
N GLY A 308 -10.92 12.36 -4.75
CA GLY A 308 -9.77 11.55 -5.18
C GLY A 308 -8.44 11.86 -4.50
N LEU A 309 -8.23 13.08 -4.00
CA LEU A 309 -7.00 13.46 -3.29
C LEU A 309 -7.03 13.03 -1.83
N VAL A 310 -5.88 12.69 -1.26
CA VAL A 310 -5.71 12.66 0.21
C VAL A 310 -4.94 13.90 0.66
N MET A 311 -5.48 14.59 1.66
CA MET A 311 -5.01 15.91 2.09
C MET A 311 -3.53 15.90 2.50
N ASP A 312 -2.75 16.87 2.01
CA ASP A 312 -1.29 16.89 2.20
C ASP A 312 -0.80 17.00 3.64
N SER A 313 -1.65 17.46 4.58
CA SER A 313 -1.30 17.51 6.01
C SER A 313 -0.98 16.15 6.64
N VAL A 314 -1.38 15.05 5.98
CA VAL A 314 -1.11 13.66 6.40
C VAL A 314 -0.18 12.90 5.44
N ASN A 315 0.48 13.61 4.51
CA ASN A 315 1.45 13.04 3.56
C ASN A 315 2.91 13.21 4.00
N GLY A 316 3.15 13.93 5.11
CA GLY A 316 4.48 14.09 5.69
C GLY A 316 5.49 14.67 4.70
N ARG A 317 6.68 14.06 4.59
CA ARG A 317 7.71 14.53 3.65
C ARG A 317 7.37 14.26 2.19
N ALA A 318 6.37 13.42 1.89
CA ALA A 318 6.03 13.05 0.52
C ALA A 318 5.49 14.21 -0.33
N ILE A 319 5.04 15.30 0.30
CA ILE A 319 4.61 16.53 -0.38
C ILE A 319 5.70 17.13 -1.28
N SER A 320 6.97 16.81 -1.05
CA SER A 320 8.09 17.33 -1.83
C SER A 320 8.51 16.44 -3.01
N ARG A 321 7.83 15.31 -3.26
CA ARG A 321 8.31 14.30 -4.21
C ARG A 321 8.18 14.72 -5.66
N GLY A 322 7.01 15.21 -6.07
CA GLY A 322 6.74 15.57 -7.46
C GLY A 322 7.17 14.48 -8.45
N TYR A 323 7.94 14.85 -9.47
CA TYR A 323 8.57 13.89 -10.36
C TYR A 323 9.84 13.30 -9.74
N LEU A 324 9.81 12.00 -9.45
CA LEU A 324 10.98 11.26 -9.01
C LEU A 324 11.87 10.91 -10.20
N ARG A 325 13.19 11.10 -10.06
CA ARG A 325 14.16 10.77 -11.13
C ARG A 325 14.21 9.29 -11.47
N SER A 326 13.91 8.42 -10.50
CA SER A 326 13.91 6.96 -10.64
C SER A 326 12.59 6.40 -11.18
N ASP A 327 11.56 7.24 -11.35
CA ASP A 327 10.26 6.77 -11.84
C ASP A 327 10.22 6.75 -13.36
N GLU A 328 10.34 5.54 -13.92
CA GLU A 328 10.35 5.32 -15.37
C GLU A 328 9.03 5.71 -16.05
N ARG A 329 7.92 5.73 -15.31
CA ARG A 329 6.62 6.16 -15.85
C ARG A 329 6.43 7.67 -15.83
N HIS A 330 7.30 8.42 -15.15
CA HIS A 330 7.23 9.87 -15.01
C HIS A 330 5.84 10.34 -14.56
N VAL A 331 5.40 9.85 -13.40
CA VAL A 331 4.12 10.21 -12.77
C VAL A 331 4.39 11.18 -11.62
N LEU A 332 3.68 12.31 -11.63
CA LEU A 332 3.76 13.33 -10.59
C LEU A 332 3.22 12.76 -9.27
N ARG A 333 4.01 12.82 -8.19
CA ARG A 333 3.53 12.57 -6.82
C ARG A 333 2.96 13.86 -6.25
N GLY A 334 1.77 13.72 -5.66
CA GLY A 334 1.01 14.77 -5.00
C GLY A 334 -0.19 14.16 -4.28
N ASP A 335 -1.00 15.00 -3.68
CA ASP A 335 -2.23 14.65 -2.96
C ASP A 335 -3.15 13.67 -3.73
N HIS A 336 -3.40 13.89 -5.02
CA HIS A 336 -4.16 12.99 -5.88
C HIS A 336 -3.48 11.63 -6.11
N PHE A 337 -2.18 11.61 -6.40
CA PHE A 337 -1.42 10.36 -6.55
C PHE A 337 -1.49 9.51 -5.28
N HIS A 338 -1.36 10.14 -4.11
CA HIS A 338 -1.44 9.47 -2.82
C HIS A 338 -2.86 8.99 -2.50
N GLY A 339 -3.88 9.80 -2.79
CA GLY A 339 -5.28 9.45 -2.59
C GLY A 339 -5.69 8.26 -3.45
N GLN A 340 -5.30 8.24 -4.72
CA GLN A 340 -5.46 7.09 -5.60
C GLN A 340 -4.86 5.80 -5.00
N GLY A 341 -3.66 5.88 -4.41
CA GLY A 341 -3.05 4.74 -3.71
C GLY A 341 -3.91 4.19 -2.56
N ILE A 342 -4.60 5.06 -1.81
CA ILE A 342 -5.52 4.65 -0.74
C ILE A 342 -6.79 4.04 -1.33
N ILE A 343 -7.36 4.65 -2.38
CA ILE A 343 -8.56 4.16 -3.07
C ILE A 343 -8.33 2.73 -3.59
N ALA A 344 -7.19 2.48 -4.23
CA ALA A 344 -6.81 1.14 -4.70
C ALA A 344 -6.63 0.15 -3.53
N ALA A 345 -6.01 0.57 -2.42
CA ALA A 345 -5.86 -0.27 -1.23
C ALA A 345 -7.21 -0.63 -0.59
N ILE A 346 -8.15 0.32 -0.52
CA ILE A 346 -9.52 0.08 -0.03
C ILE A 346 -10.23 -0.94 -0.94
N ALA A 347 -10.13 -0.78 -2.26
CA ALA A 347 -10.75 -1.71 -3.20
C ALA A 347 -10.22 -3.15 -3.03
N LEU A 348 -8.93 -3.33 -2.75
CA LEU A 348 -8.35 -4.64 -2.45
C LEU A 348 -8.78 -5.17 -1.09
N LEU A 349 -8.76 -4.34 -0.04
CA LEU A 349 -9.15 -4.75 1.31
C LEU A 349 -10.63 -5.21 1.36
N ALA A 350 -11.47 -4.65 0.48
CA ALA A 350 -12.89 -5.00 0.37
C ALA A 350 -13.14 -6.49 0.01
N ASP A 351 -12.18 -7.17 -0.60
CA ASP A 351 -12.24 -8.62 -0.87
C ASP A 351 -12.23 -9.45 0.42
N GLY A 352 -11.57 -8.96 1.47
CA GLY A 352 -11.50 -9.58 2.79
C GLY A 352 -12.54 -9.09 3.80
N ALA A 353 -13.39 -8.12 3.42
CA ALA A 353 -14.39 -7.51 4.30
C ALA A 353 -15.75 -8.22 4.22
N SER A 354 -16.65 -7.90 5.17
CA SER A 354 -18.05 -8.34 5.08
C SER A 354 -18.75 -7.73 3.86
N GLU A 355 -19.86 -8.34 3.43
CA GLU A 355 -20.67 -7.82 2.32
C GLU A 355 -21.16 -6.38 2.58
N GLN A 356 -21.49 -6.08 3.84
CA GLN A 356 -21.99 -4.76 4.23
C GLN A 356 -20.89 -3.68 4.15
N GLU A 357 -19.69 -3.99 4.65
CA GLU A 357 -18.51 -3.11 4.55
C GLU A 357 -18.13 -2.90 3.08
N ARG A 358 -18.00 -4.00 2.32
CA ARG A 358 -17.68 -3.95 0.88
C ARG A 358 -18.63 -3.05 0.11
N THR A 359 -19.94 -3.15 0.38
CA THR A 359 -20.95 -2.30 -0.27
C THR A 359 -20.74 -0.83 0.05
N ARG A 360 -20.48 -0.46 1.30
CA ARG A 360 -20.21 0.94 1.69
C ARG A 360 -18.93 1.45 1.04
N TRP A 361 -17.86 0.65 1.06
CA TRP A 361 -16.56 1.04 0.52
C TRP A 361 -16.57 1.16 -1.00
N HIS A 362 -17.29 0.28 -1.71
CA HIS A 362 -17.52 0.43 -3.14
C HIS A 362 -18.24 1.75 -3.46
N GLY A 363 -19.22 2.15 -2.65
CA GLY A 363 -19.90 3.43 -2.79
C GLY A 363 -18.93 4.61 -2.64
N LEU A 364 -18.05 4.58 -1.62
CA LEU A 364 -17.01 5.59 -1.42
C LEU A 364 -16.04 5.66 -2.61
N VAL A 365 -15.48 4.52 -3.00
CA VAL A 365 -14.54 4.39 -4.14
C VAL A 365 -15.17 4.91 -5.42
N LYS A 366 -16.41 4.53 -5.73
CA LYS A 366 -17.13 5.00 -6.91
C LYS A 366 -17.38 6.51 -6.87
N GLY A 367 -17.72 7.05 -5.70
CA GLY A 367 -17.83 8.50 -5.52
C GLY A 367 -16.54 9.26 -5.82
N TRP A 368 -15.40 8.77 -5.34
CA TRP A 368 -14.11 9.40 -5.65
C TRP A 368 -13.69 9.20 -7.12
N ILE A 369 -13.98 8.04 -7.72
CA ILE A 369 -13.77 7.81 -9.16
C ILE A 369 -14.55 8.83 -10.00
N GLU A 370 -15.81 9.11 -9.65
CA GLU A 370 -16.67 10.02 -10.42
C GLU A 370 -16.27 11.49 -10.26
N ARG A 371 -15.73 11.88 -9.09
CA ARG A 371 -15.41 13.28 -8.77
C ARG A 371 -13.96 13.69 -9.07
N ASP A 372 -13.03 12.75 -9.16
CA ASP A 372 -11.63 13.07 -9.51
C ASP A 372 -11.48 13.42 -11.00
N THR A 373 -11.60 14.71 -11.31
CA THR A 373 -11.38 15.25 -12.64
C THR A 373 -9.95 15.75 -12.88
N VAL A 374 -9.08 15.71 -11.86
CA VAL A 374 -7.69 16.18 -11.94
C VAL A 374 -6.81 15.05 -12.47
N THR A 375 -6.97 13.88 -11.89
CA THR A 375 -6.27 12.66 -12.30
C THR A 375 -7.27 11.50 -12.36
N PRO A 376 -7.89 11.22 -13.52
CA PRO A 376 -8.95 10.22 -13.60
C PRO A 376 -8.50 8.83 -13.13
N VAL A 377 -9.09 8.35 -12.03
CA VAL A 377 -8.68 7.13 -11.29
C VAL A 377 -8.63 5.89 -12.19
N LEU A 378 -9.64 5.71 -13.05
CA LEU A 378 -9.77 4.54 -13.94
C LEU A 378 -8.73 4.48 -15.06
N THR A 379 -7.91 5.51 -15.23
CA THR A 379 -6.82 5.58 -16.22
C THR A 379 -5.49 6.01 -15.62
N ALA A 380 -5.39 6.09 -14.30
CA ALA A 380 -4.22 6.62 -13.60
C ALA A 380 -2.94 5.83 -13.98
N ARG A 381 -1.87 6.55 -14.30
CA ARG A 381 -0.68 5.98 -14.96
C ARG A 381 0.19 5.11 -14.05
N GLN A 382 0.07 5.27 -12.73
CA GLN A 382 0.77 4.46 -11.75
C GLN A 382 0.19 3.06 -11.59
N PHE A 383 -1.07 2.83 -11.98
CA PHE A 383 -1.71 1.53 -11.81
C PHE A 383 -1.28 0.53 -12.88
N GLY A 384 -1.02 -0.70 -12.43
CA GLY A 384 -0.93 -1.86 -13.30
C GLY A 384 -2.32 -2.47 -13.56
N PRO A 385 -2.40 -3.51 -14.41
CA PRO A 385 -3.66 -4.17 -14.74
C PRO A 385 -4.45 -4.67 -13.53
N ALA A 386 -3.79 -5.12 -12.46
CA ALA A 386 -4.44 -5.61 -11.24
C ALA A 386 -5.31 -4.54 -10.55
N ASP A 387 -4.75 -3.36 -10.28
CA ASP A 387 -5.48 -2.26 -9.64
C ASP A 387 -6.57 -1.72 -10.57
N LEU A 388 -6.26 -1.59 -11.86
CA LEU A 388 -7.25 -1.16 -12.86
C LEU A 388 -8.42 -2.14 -12.94
N ALA A 389 -8.17 -3.46 -12.93
CA ALA A 389 -9.23 -4.46 -12.97
C ALA A 389 -10.15 -4.35 -11.74
N ARG A 390 -9.57 -4.23 -10.54
CA ARG A 390 -10.36 -4.02 -9.30
C ARG A 390 -11.16 -2.73 -9.34
N LEU A 391 -10.55 -1.61 -9.71
CA LEU A 391 -11.23 -0.30 -9.75
C LEU A 391 -12.33 -0.24 -10.81
N HIS A 392 -12.10 -0.80 -12.00
CA HIS A 392 -13.13 -0.93 -13.03
C HIS A 392 -14.27 -1.84 -12.59
N ALA A 393 -13.99 -2.95 -11.89
CA ALA A 393 -15.03 -3.80 -11.33
C ALA A 393 -15.89 -3.06 -10.29
N VAL A 394 -15.27 -2.25 -9.42
CA VAL A 394 -15.99 -1.40 -8.47
C VAL A 394 -16.85 -0.37 -9.19
N ALA A 395 -16.31 0.31 -10.20
CA ALA A 395 -17.04 1.31 -11.00
C ALA A 395 -18.24 0.71 -11.74
N ALA A 396 -18.07 -0.49 -12.31
CA ALA A 396 -19.12 -1.23 -13.02
C ALA A 396 -20.16 -1.87 -12.10
N SER A 397 -19.90 -1.93 -10.78
CA SER A 397 -20.83 -2.51 -9.81
C SER A 397 -22.14 -1.70 -9.73
N PRO A 398 -23.27 -2.34 -9.35
CA PRO A 398 -24.56 -1.65 -9.21
C PRO A 398 -24.64 -0.75 -7.97
N VAL A 399 -23.59 -0.72 -7.14
CA VAL A 399 -23.53 0.15 -5.96
C VAL A 399 -23.56 1.62 -6.40
N PRO A 400 -24.41 2.47 -5.81
CA PRO A 400 -24.42 3.90 -6.11
C PRO A 400 -23.17 4.59 -5.56
N ALA A 401 -22.70 5.61 -6.27
CA ALA A 401 -21.65 6.49 -5.78
C ALA A 401 -22.09 7.23 -4.52
N ALA A 402 -21.27 7.18 -3.47
CA ALA A 402 -21.53 7.88 -2.23
C ALA A 402 -20.98 9.32 -2.28
N PRO A 403 -21.74 10.32 -1.81
CA PRO A 403 -21.19 11.65 -1.58
C PRO A 403 -20.27 11.65 -0.36
N GLU A 404 -19.37 12.63 -0.29
CA GLU A 404 -18.67 12.93 0.96
C GLU A 404 -19.62 13.59 1.96
N PRO A 405 -19.68 13.13 3.22
CA PRO A 405 -20.61 13.68 4.20
C PRO A 405 -20.20 15.09 4.63
N VAL A 406 -21.20 15.97 4.76
CA VAL A 406 -21.06 17.26 5.46
C VAL A 406 -20.76 16.98 6.93
N GLY A 407 -19.83 17.74 7.50
CA GLY A 407 -19.54 17.68 8.93
C GLY A 407 -18.10 18.01 9.27
N HIS A 408 -17.71 17.65 10.48
CA HIS A 408 -16.38 17.90 11.02
C HIS A 408 -15.78 16.63 11.59
N ARG A 409 -14.51 16.39 11.26
CA ARG A 409 -13.70 15.31 11.82
C ARG A 409 -12.47 15.87 12.50
N LEU A 410 -12.36 15.66 13.81
CA LEU A 410 -11.20 16.03 14.61
C LEU A 410 -10.34 14.80 14.89
N PHE A 411 -9.11 14.82 14.40
CA PHE A 411 -8.08 13.81 14.67
C PHE A 411 -7.09 14.38 15.68
N ALA A 412 -7.52 14.41 16.94
CA ALA A 412 -6.81 15.10 18.02
C ALA A 412 -5.45 14.45 18.30
N ALA A 413 -5.35 13.12 18.21
CA ALA A 413 -4.09 12.42 18.49
C ALA A 413 -2.98 12.76 17.50
N MET A 414 -3.32 13.14 16.26
CA MET A 414 -2.35 13.61 15.25
C MET A 414 -2.44 15.10 14.89
N ASP A 415 -3.15 15.90 15.70
CA ASP A 415 -3.25 17.35 15.53
C ASP A 415 -3.73 17.77 14.12
N ARG A 416 -4.77 17.08 13.61
CA ARG A 416 -5.41 17.36 12.33
C ARG A 416 -6.91 17.56 12.47
N ALA A 417 -7.49 18.37 11.59
CA ALA A 417 -8.94 18.46 11.47
C ALA A 417 -9.36 18.56 10.01
N VAL A 418 -10.56 18.07 9.72
CA VAL A 418 -11.22 18.18 8.43
C VAL A 418 -12.62 18.73 8.63
N HIS A 419 -13.00 19.72 7.82
CA HIS A 419 -14.33 20.31 7.84
C HIS A 419 -14.91 20.33 6.44
N ARG A 420 -16.12 19.81 6.25
CA ARG A 420 -16.85 19.79 4.98
C ARG A 420 -18.19 20.50 5.15
N ARG A 421 -18.50 21.41 4.22
CA ARG A 421 -19.80 22.06 4.06
C ARG A 421 -20.18 22.05 2.58
N PRO A 422 -21.46 22.30 2.25
CA PRO A 422 -21.82 22.61 0.86
C PRO A 422 -20.93 23.75 0.33
N GLY A 423 -20.20 23.47 -0.75
CA GLY A 423 -19.35 24.45 -1.44
C GLY A 423 -17.89 24.52 -1.00
N PHE A 424 -17.47 23.91 0.12
CA PHE A 424 -16.04 23.84 0.46
C PHE A 424 -15.67 22.68 1.39
N VAL A 425 -14.40 22.27 1.31
CA VAL A 425 -13.73 21.45 2.32
C VAL A 425 -12.47 22.16 2.79
N ALA A 426 -12.15 22.00 4.07
CA ALA A 426 -10.98 22.58 4.71
C ALA A 426 -10.25 21.52 5.54
N ASN A 427 -8.93 21.67 5.63
CA ASN A 427 -8.04 20.81 6.39
C ASN A 427 -7.04 21.66 7.19
N ILE A 428 -6.96 21.39 8.48
CA ILE A 428 -6.10 22.13 9.42
C ILE A 428 -4.95 21.23 9.86
N ALA A 429 -3.72 21.75 9.78
CA ALA A 429 -2.50 21.10 10.24
C ALA A 429 -1.86 21.89 11.40
N MET A 430 -1.78 21.24 12.55
CA MET A 430 -1.17 21.80 13.78
C MET A 430 0.02 20.93 14.22
N ALA A 431 0.71 21.39 15.27
CA ALA A 431 1.82 20.69 15.91
C ALA A 431 1.84 20.97 17.42
N SER A 432 2.33 20.00 18.20
CA SER A 432 2.33 20.01 19.67
C SER A 432 3.55 19.27 20.24
N ASP A 433 3.58 19.07 21.56
CA ASP A 433 4.51 18.16 22.21
C ASP A 433 4.37 16.69 21.74
N ARG A 434 3.23 16.31 21.13
CA ARG A 434 2.99 14.98 20.55
C ARG A 434 3.38 14.90 19.08
N ILE A 435 3.10 15.94 18.30
CA ILE A 435 3.21 15.95 16.83
C ILE A 435 4.19 17.00 16.34
N ALA A 436 5.09 16.58 15.47
CA ALA A 436 6.14 17.40 14.88
C ALA A 436 5.58 18.56 14.04
N ALA A 437 6.34 19.65 14.00
CA ALA A 437 6.09 20.78 13.11
C ALA A 437 6.09 20.36 11.63
N TYR A 438 6.98 19.43 11.27
CA TYR A 438 7.09 18.81 9.95
C TYR A 438 8.03 17.60 10.00
N GLU A 439 8.12 16.88 8.88
CA GLU A 439 9.18 15.88 8.66
C GLU A 439 9.99 16.23 7.42
N CYS A 440 11.32 16.21 7.55
CA CYS A 440 12.28 16.02 6.48
C CYS A 440 13.17 14.82 6.76
N GLY A 441 13.77 14.26 5.71
CA GLY A 441 14.65 13.10 5.80
C GLY A 441 14.95 12.57 4.41
N ASN A 442 16.09 11.90 4.22
CA ASN A 442 16.52 11.38 2.91
C ASN A 442 16.57 12.44 1.80
N GLY A 443 16.81 13.71 2.15
CA GLY A 443 16.78 14.83 1.20
C GLY A 443 15.38 15.31 0.80
N GLU A 444 14.31 14.75 1.38
CA GLU A 444 12.92 15.15 1.14
C GLU A 444 12.46 16.25 2.13
N ASN A 445 11.59 17.14 1.65
CA ASN A 445 10.91 18.23 2.37
C ASN A 445 11.81 19.15 3.23
N PRO A 446 12.96 19.65 2.72
CA PRO A 446 13.92 20.41 3.53
C PRO A 446 13.38 21.74 4.10
N ARG A 447 12.25 22.24 3.59
CA ARG A 447 11.67 23.57 3.91
C ARG A 447 10.27 23.52 4.53
N GLY A 448 9.82 22.34 4.93
CA GLY A 448 8.47 22.13 5.47
C GLY A 448 8.19 22.75 6.84
N TRP A 449 9.09 23.56 7.41
CA TRP A 449 9.11 24.02 8.81
C TRP A 449 7.77 24.55 9.34
N HIS A 450 6.99 25.21 8.47
CA HIS A 450 5.77 25.92 8.83
C HIS A 450 4.49 25.15 8.50
N THR A 451 4.58 23.92 7.97
CA THR A 451 3.40 23.11 7.60
C THR A 451 2.51 22.74 8.80
N GLY A 452 3.06 22.63 10.01
CA GLY A 452 2.31 22.44 11.26
C GLY A 452 2.02 23.72 12.08
N ALA A 453 2.24 24.92 11.51
CA ALA A 453 2.08 26.19 12.21
C ALA A 453 0.64 26.76 12.10
N GLY A 454 -0.38 25.88 12.14
CA GLY A 454 -1.78 26.23 11.94
C GLY A 454 -2.15 26.38 10.46
N MET A 455 -1.54 25.58 9.58
CA MET A 455 -1.79 25.66 8.15
C MET A 455 -3.25 25.26 7.85
N LEU A 456 -3.95 26.10 7.08
CA LEU A 456 -5.33 25.89 6.65
C LEU A 456 -5.36 25.70 5.13
N SER A 457 -5.43 24.44 4.70
CA SER A 457 -5.69 24.09 3.32
C SER A 457 -7.19 24.04 3.04
N TRP A 458 -7.64 24.49 1.87
CA TRP A 458 -9.06 24.40 1.51
C TRP A 458 -9.28 24.28 0.01
N TRP A 459 -10.44 23.74 -0.35
CA TRP A 459 -10.89 23.55 -1.72
C TRP A 459 -12.33 24.03 -1.85
N ALA A 460 -12.63 24.79 -2.90
CA ALA A 460 -13.99 25.14 -3.27
C ALA A 460 -14.62 23.98 -4.05
N GLY A 461 -15.95 23.82 -3.95
CA GLY A 461 -16.66 22.76 -4.65
C GLY A 461 -16.39 22.76 -6.16
N GLY A 462 -16.06 21.58 -6.70
CA GLY A 462 -15.79 21.37 -8.13
C GLY A 462 -14.36 21.70 -8.58
N ARG A 463 -13.43 22.01 -7.65
CA ARG A 463 -12.00 22.18 -7.93
C ARG A 463 -11.14 21.53 -6.85
N SER A 464 -10.32 20.55 -7.21
CA SER A 464 -9.49 19.81 -6.26
C SER A 464 -7.97 19.89 -6.56
N ASP A 465 -7.53 20.70 -7.53
CA ASP A 465 -6.13 20.76 -8.02
C ASP A 465 -5.21 21.77 -7.30
N GLN A 466 -5.73 22.51 -6.32
CA GLN A 466 -5.04 23.64 -5.66
C GLN A 466 -3.64 23.30 -5.09
N TYR A 467 -3.45 22.10 -4.55
CA TYR A 467 -2.16 21.65 -3.99
C TYR A 467 -1.44 20.64 -4.89
N THR A 468 -2.05 20.30 -6.03
CA THR A 468 -1.55 19.35 -7.03
C THR A 468 -0.75 20.05 -8.12
N ASP A 469 -1.25 21.18 -8.63
CA ASP A 469 -0.66 21.89 -9.77
C ASP A 469 0.56 22.72 -9.33
N TRP A 470 1.69 22.03 -9.15
CA TRP A 470 3.00 22.64 -8.86
C TRP A 470 3.01 23.58 -7.64
N TYR A 471 2.12 23.38 -6.67
CA TYR A 471 2.06 24.19 -5.46
C TYR A 471 3.35 24.11 -4.65
N TRP A 472 3.71 22.92 -4.15
CA TRP A 472 4.89 22.71 -3.30
C TRP A 472 6.24 23.16 -3.89
N PRO A 473 6.53 22.95 -5.20
CA PRO A 473 7.78 23.43 -5.78
C PRO A 473 7.83 24.95 -6.01
N THR A 474 6.70 25.68 -5.92
CA THR A 474 6.63 27.12 -6.25
C THR A 474 6.20 28.02 -5.10
N VAL A 475 5.59 27.46 -4.04
CA VAL A 475 5.09 28.19 -2.89
C VAL A 475 6.22 28.90 -2.12
N ASP A 476 5.91 30.09 -1.59
CA ASP A 476 6.74 30.70 -0.54
C ASP A 476 6.51 29.96 0.78
N TRP A 477 7.49 29.12 1.16
CA TRP A 477 7.46 28.33 2.39
C TRP A 477 7.35 29.17 3.67
N TYR A 478 7.59 30.49 3.61
CA TYR A 478 7.38 31.42 4.73
C TYR A 478 5.97 32.03 4.78
N ARG A 479 5.08 31.67 3.85
CA ARG A 479 3.72 32.24 3.72
C ARG A 479 2.67 31.17 3.40
N LEU A 480 2.75 30.05 4.11
CA LEU A 480 1.77 28.98 4.00
C LEU A 480 0.39 29.45 4.53
N PRO A 481 -0.72 29.02 3.91
CA PRO A 481 -2.04 29.57 4.17
C PRO A 481 -2.47 29.34 5.62
N GLY A 482 -2.99 30.38 6.29
CA GLY A 482 -3.48 30.33 7.67
C GLY A 482 -2.39 30.41 8.76
N THR A 483 -1.12 30.22 8.41
CA THR A 483 -0.04 30.17 9.40
C THR A 483 0.28 31.53 10.02
N THR A 484 0.72 31.52 11.27
CA THR A 484 1.41 32.67 11.90
C THR A 484 2.88 32.32 12.05
N VAL A 485 3.78 33.10 11.44
CA VAL A 485 5.22 32.77 11.41
C VAL A 485 6.11 33.98 11.64
N SER A 486 7.31 33.72 12.17
CA SER A 486 8.38 34.70 12.18
C SER A 486 8.99 34.79 10.78
N THR A 487 9.35 36.00 10.35
CA THR A 487 10.04 36.22 9.06
C THR A 487 11.54 35.86 9.11
N ARG A 488 12.02 35.36 10.25
CA ARG A 488 13.40 34.88 10.41
C ARG A 488 13.71 33.81 9.37
N ARG A 489 14.85 33.93 8.70
CA ARG A 489 15.35 32.89 7.79
C ARG A 489 15.73 31.62 8.56
N LEU A 490 15.24 30.49 8.08
CA LEU A 490 15.56 29.15 8.57
C LEU A 490 16.45 28.43 7.55
N ALA A 491 17.40 27.64 8.05
CA ALA A 491 18.21 26.76 7.23
C ALA A 491 17.40 25.53 6.79
N ASP A 492 17.70 24.98 5.61
CA ASP A 492 17.17 23.68 5.19
C ASP A 492 17.39 22.65 6.31
N ARG A 493 16.34 21.90 6.64
CA ARG A 493 16.28 20.93 7.75
C ARG A 493 16.37 21.51 9.17
N ALA A 494 16.10 22.81 9.36
CA ALA A 494 16.07 23.43 10.69
C ALA A 494 15.14 22.66 11.66
N GLY A 495 15.68 22.34 12.84
CA GLY A 495 14.97 21.60 13.88
C GLY A 495 15.23 20.10 13.89
N GLY A 496 15.87 19.54 12.85
CA GLY A 496 16.22 18.13 12.75
C GLY A 496 15.34 17.35 11.76
N GLU A 497 15.67 16.07 11.57
CA GLU A 497 14.99 15.17 10.64
C GLU A 497 14.00 14.23 11.38
N TRP A 498 13.21 13.46 10.63
CA TRP A 498 12.36 12.39 11.19
C TRP A 498 11.41 12.86 12.31
N GLY A 499 10.86 14.06 12.15
CA GLY A 499 9.93 14.69 13.07
C GLY A 499 10.56 15.24 14.36
N GLU A 500 11.88 15.39 14.45
CA GLU A 500 12.56 15.96 15.62
C GLU A 500 11.94 17.24 16.18
N PRO A 501 11.62 18.26 15.36
CA PRO A 501 11.14 19.52 15.88
C PRO A 501 9.66 19.41 16.31
N ARG A 502 9.44 19.47 17.62
CA ARG A 502 8.12 19.59 18.25
C ARG A 502 8.05 20.87 19.08
N PRO A 503 6.99 21.67 18.96
CA PRO A 503 6.82 22.81 19.84
C PRO A 503 6.58 22.34 21.28
N ASP A 504 7.20 23.02 22.24
CA ASP A 504 7.03 22.77 23.68
C ASP A 504 5.72 23.41 24.18
N VAL A 505 4.60 22.80 23.79
CA VAL A 505 3.22 23.25 24.05
C VAL A 505 2.29 22.06 24.21
N ARG A 506 1.30 22.17 25.09
CA ARG A 506 0.33 21.09 25.38
C ARG A 506 -1.08 21.39 24.89
N TRP A 507 -1.47 22.66 24.80
CA TRP A 507 -2.82 23.05 24.42
C TRP A 507 -2.93 23.13 22.90
N VAL A 508 -3.15 21.98 22.27
CA VAL A 508 -3.39 21.83 20.82
C VAL A 508 -4.47 20.78 20.66
N GLY A 509 -5.56 21.14 19.98
CA GLY A 509 -6.73 20.28 19.83
C GLY A 509 -8.02 21.08 19.77
N GLY A 510 -9.12 20.48 20.21
CA GLY A 510 -10.42 21.12 20.13
C GLY A 510 -11.55 20.20 20.56
N THR A 511 -12.77 20.63 20.26
CA THR A 511 -13.99 19.84 20.44
C THR A 511 -14.89 20.02 19.22
N THR A 512 -15.72 19.02 18.96
CA THR A 512 -16.66 18.97 17.83
C THR A 512 -17.89 18.16 18.21
N ASP A 513 -19.03 18.55 17.67
CA ASP A 513 -20.29 17.79 17.74
C ASP A 513 -20.47 16.87 16.51
N GLY A 514 -19.47 16.79 15.63
CA GLY A 514 -19.51 16.07 14.35
C GLY A 514 -19.94 16.93 13.17
N GLU A 515 -20.43 18.16 13.39
CA GLU A 515 -20.81 19.09 12.32
C GLU A 515 -19.98 20.39 12.37
N TYR A 516 -19.90 21.00 13.55
CA TYR A 516 -19.11 22.20 13.85
C TYR A 516 -17.97 21.88 14.82
N ALA A 517 -17.02 22.81 14.97
CA ALA A 517 -15.90 22.62 15.89
C ALA A 517 -15.33 23.94 16.42
N ALA A 518 -14.75 23.86 17.61
CA ALA A 518 -13.82 24.85 18.15
C ALA A 518 -12.43 24.19 18.23
N ILE A 519 -11.46 24.73 17.50
CA ILE A 519 -10.08 24.23 17.42
C ILE A 519 -9.14 25.34 17.86
N GLY A 520 -8.07 24.99 18.56
CA GLY A 520 -7.02 25.91 18.94
C GLY A 520 -5.64 25.25 18.98
N GLN A 521 -4.64 26.08 18.69
CA GLN A 521 -3.23 25.72 18.79
C GLN A 521 -2.52 26.83 19.56
N HIS A 522 -1.95 26.49 20.72
CA HIS A 522 -0.89 27.30 21.31
C HIS A 522 0.36 27.11 20.46
N LEU A 523 0.75 28.12 19.69
CA LEU A 523 1.85 28.02 18.75
C LEU A 523 3.16 28.50 19.40
N LYS A 524 4.24 27.72 19.25
CA LYS A 524 5.63 28.20 19.35
C LYS A 524 6.30 28.00 17.99
N GLY A 525 6.80 29.08 17.38
CA GLY A 525 7.38 29.03 16.03
C GLY A 525 8.72 28.28 15.98
N LEU A 526 8.88 27.36 15.02
CA LEU A 526 10.12 26.60 14.83
C LEU A 526 11.34 27.54 14.68
N GLY A 527 12.39 27.30 15.48
CA GLY A 527 13.63 28.09 15.41
C GLY A 527 13.45 29.58 15.73
N SER A 528 12.37 29.96 16.42
CA SER A 528 11.99 31.35 16.67
C SER A 528 11.52 31.56 18.13
N THR A 529 11.43 32.83 18.53
CA THR A 529 10.81 33.25 19.81
C THR A 529 9.32 33.54 19.68
N LEU A 530 8.73 33.36 18.49
CA LEU A 530 7.31 33.55 18.24
C LEU A 530 6.46 32.65 19.14
N GLN A 531 5.43 33.26 19.75
CA GLN A 531 4.35 32.57 20.43
C GLN A 531 3.01 33.22 20.03
N ALA A 532 1.98 32.40 19.77
CA ALA A 532 0.64 32.85 19.41
C ALA A 532 -0.45 31.96 20.02
#